data_AF-A0A2N0RFT5-F1
#
_entry.id   AF-A0A2N0RFT5-F1
#
_cell.length_a   1.000
_cell.length_b   1.000
_cell.length_c   1.000
_cell.angle_alpha   90.00
_cell.angle_beta   90.00
_cell.angle_gamma   90.00
#
_symmetry.space_group_name_H-M   'P 1'
#
loop_
_entity.id
_entity.type
_entity.pdbx_description
1 polymer ?
#
loop_
_entity_poly.entity_id
_entity_poly.type
_entity_poly.pdbx_seq_one_letter_code
_entity_poly.pdbx_strand_id
1 'polypeptide(L)'
;MSKLNKDIFYLIFEELQNDNKALYSSLLVNKTLCEIIVPILWRNPWKYLANGNKNLLLNVIISHLSDESKNNLKIQGVNLPIVLSQKLLFNYISFCRHLNLYVINSIINNNYSKYKSKISFIKKEIFNIFINKNTKFTHLYLPQRFDYQIHLIPGAKQCLSKIVSLSCYTRINDKVLIGLAEICQSIKKLELFIEEKENNYGITKLIDASKTLIDVRLITDYGFCNDFIINYSYTSIIDVAFHIILENSLIKHAHTLQYIKMTTPPKTKILSFLVNLKKLELYVNNQNNNSNNLGNIFLPSLQILKSNVVKINILRNLFVNTNGNLIKIGIDDIPHNEIDNKNIIQAIYQNCPNLMYLKLMIRNESILELEQLLINCQYLVGLYFFAIKTFDWDELFKVLTISSPTSLIKFKFNNILSYGTIKLESLKLFFDNWKGRNPISLQFDSYNGCSDLIDLIGEYKLEGIINKFDHLHGSNYFEDFEW
;
A
#
# COMPACT_ATOMS: atom_id res chain seq x y z
N MET A 1 -39.59 21.56 0.15
CA MET A 1 -38.43 20.75 -0.28
C MET A 1 -38.71 19.29 0.02
N SER A 2 -38.65 18.43 -0.98
CA SER A 2 -38.71 16.98 -0.78
C SER A 2 -37.60 16.56 0.19
N LYS A 3 -37.95 15.90 1.30
CA LYS A 3 -36.96 15.29 2.19
C LYS A 3 -36.26 14.19 1.39
N LEU A 4 -35.05 14.43 0.89
CA LEU A 4 -34.19 13.33 0.45
C LEU A 4 -34.05 12.33 1.60
N ASN A 5 -34.22 11.04 1.30
CA ASN A 5 -34.14 9.97 2.27
C ASN A 5 -32.72 9.91 2.88
N LYS A 6 -32.61 9.71 4.19
CA LYS A 6 -31.33 9.50 4.90
C LYS A 6 -30.50 8.40 4.23
N ASP A 7 -31.14 7.37 3.69
CA ASP A 7 -30.46 6.25 3.01
C ASP A 7 -29.71 6.71 1.76
N ILE A 8 -30.28 7.66 1.00
CA ILE A 8 -29.64 8.20 -0.20
C ILE A 8 -28.40 9.01 0.18
N PHE A 9 -28.51 9.86 1.21
CA PHE A 9 -27.36 10.60 1.73
C PHE A 9 -26.26 9.67 2.23
N TYR A 10 -26.61 8.59 2.93
CA TYR A 10 -25.63 7.61 3.39
C TYR A 10 -24.85 7.01 2.22
N LEU A 11 -25.52 6.56 1.16
CA LEU A 11 -24.86 6.01 -0.03
C LEU A 11 -23.93 7.04 -0.70
N ILE A 12 -24.37 8.30 -0.83
CA ILE A 12 -23.54 9.36 -1.40
C ILE A 12 -22.28 9.60 -0.55
N PHE A 13 -22.41 9.70 0.77
CA PHE A 13 -21.26 9.97 1.63
C PHE A 13 -20.33 8.75 1.82
N GLU A 14 -20.84 7.54 1.65
CA GLU A 14 -20.00 6.33 1.59
C GLU A 14 -19.01 6.39 0.42
N GLU A 15 -19.45 6.83 -0.77
CA GLU A 15 -18.57 7.04 -1.92
C GLU A 15 -17.53 8.14 -1.65
N LEU A 16 -17.89 9.14 -0.84
CA LEU A 16 -17.01 10.22 -0.42
C LEU A 16 -16.13 9.88 0.79
N GLN A 17 -16.10 8.63 1.29
CA GLN A 17 -15.31 8.24 2.48
C GLN A 17 -13.80 8.55 2.40
N ASN A 18 -13.29 8.75 1.18
CA ASN A 18 -11.89 9.11 0.93
C ASN A 18 -11.66 10.63 0.81
N ASP A 19 -12.71 11.42 0.58
CA ASP A 19 -12.67 12.88 0.50
C ASP A 19 -13.08 13.50 1.85
N ASN A 20 -12.09 13.61 2.74
CA ASN A 20 -12.33 14.15 4.07
C ASN A 20 -12.79 15.62 4.04
N LYS A 21 -12.35 16.41 3.06
CA LYS A 21 -12.72 17.83 2.94
C LYS A 21 -14.20 17.96 2.67
N ALA A 22 -14.72 17.18 1.71
CA ALA A 22 -16.14 17.14 1.40
C ALA A 22 -17.00 16.65 2.58
N LEU A 23 -16.52 15.64 3.33
CA LEU A 23 -17.23 15.14 4.50
C LEU A 23 -17.26 16.16 5.65
N TYR A 24 -16.15 16.83 5.94
CA TYR A 24 -16.09 17.83 7.02
C TYR A 24 -16.95 19.06 6.73
N SER A 25 -16.97 19.55 5.49
CA SER A 25 -17.85 20.68 5.12
C SER A 25 -19.32 20.29 5.23
N SER A 26 -19.68 19.07 4.81
CA SER A 26 -21.04 18.54 4.85
C SER A 26 -21.57 18.32 6.28
N LEU A 27 -20.68 18.04 7.23
CA LEU A 27 -21.03 17.81 8.64
C LEU A 27 -21.63 19.05 9.31
N LEU A 28 -21.25 20.25 8.86
CA LEU A 28 -21.68 21.53 9.44
C LEU A 28 -23.05 22.01 8.93
N VAL A 29 -23.59 21.37 7.89
CA VAL A 29 -24.81 21.82 7.20
C VAL A 29 -26.06 21.67 8.09
N ASN A 30 -26.28 20.48 8.66
CA ASN A 30 -27.38 20.24 9.59
C ASN A 30 -27.17 18.96 10.42
N LYS A 31 -28.00 18.79 11.46
CA LYS A 31 -27.96 17.64 12.38
C LYS A 31 -28.09 16.28 11.67
N THR A 32 -28.92 16.18 10.62
CA THR A 32 -29.13 14.90 9.91
C THR A 32 -27.87 14.47 9.17
N LEU A 33 -27.20 15.38 8.47
CA LEU A 33 -25.95 15.05 7.77
C LEU A 33 -24.83 14.75 8.77
N CYS A 34 -24.77 15.49 9.89
CA CYS A 34 -23.83 15.20 10.97
C CYS A 34 -24.01 13.76 11.53
N GLU A 35 -25.25 13.34 11.80
CA GLU A 35 -25.55 11.98 12.27
C GLU A 35 -25.13 10.88 11.27
N ILE A 36 -25.14 11.16 9.97
CA ILE A 36 -24.75 10.23 8.91
C ILE A 36 -23.24 10.19 8.73
N ILE A 37 -22.59 11.35 8.68
CA ILE A 37 -21.18 11.50 8.34
C ILE A 37 -20.26 11.12 9.50
N VAL A 38 -20.65 11.43 10.76
CA VAL A 38 -19.81 11.10 11.93
C VAL A 38 -19.45 9.62 11.99
N PRO A 39 -20.40 8.66 11.85
CA PRO A 39 -20.06 7.24 11.77
C PRO A 39 -19.14 6.85 10.61
N ILE A 40 -19.26 7.51 9.45
CA ILE A 40 -18.41 7.25 8.27
C ILE A 40 -16.97 7.67 8.57
N LEU A 41 -16.78 8.90 9.08
CA LEU A 41 -15.47 9.42 9.49
C LEU A 41 -14.83 8.57 10.60
N TRP A 42 -15.63 8.19 11.61
CA TRP A 42 -15.16 7.41 12.75
C TRP A 42 -15.03 5.92 12.48
N ARG A 43 -15.35 5.44 11.28
CA ARG A 43 -15.07 4.06 10.85
C ARG A 43 -13.59 3.72 10.98
N ASN A 44 -12.72 4.64 10.55
CA ASN A 44 -11.27 4.57 10.66
C ASN A 44 -10.70 5.92 11.14
N PRO A 45 -10.75 6.20 12.46
CA PRO A 45 -10.32 7.50 12.99
C PRO A 45 -8.81 7.73 12.86
N TRP A 46 -8.04 6.72 12.45
CA TRP A 46 -6.59 6.77 12.35
C TRP A 46 -6.06 7.23 10.99
N LYS A 47 -6.90 7.13 9.95
CA LYS A 47 -6.48 7.25 8.55
C LYS A 47 -5.81 8.59 8.19
N TYR A 48 -6.31 9.68 8.77
CA TYR A 48 -5.86 11.05 8.47
C TYR A 48 -5.21 11.73 9.69
N LEU A 49 -4.66 10.94 10.61
CA LEU A 49 -3.99 11.46 11.80
C LEU A 49 -2.66 12.14 11.44
N ALA A 50 -2.68 13.47 11.36
CA ALA A 50 -1.48 14.29 11.44
C ALA A 50 -0.98 14.38 12.90
N ASN A 51 0.31 14.68 13.09
CA ASN A 51 0.92 14.71 14.43
C ASN A 51 0.20 15.64 15.42
N GLY A 52 -0.31 16.80 14.98
CA GLY A 52 -1.07 17.72 15.84
C GLY A 52 -2.44 17.20 16.30
N ASN A 53 -3.09 16.35 15.51
CA ASN A 53 -4.46 15.88 15.78
C ASN A 53 -4.51 14.64 16.70
N LYS A 54 -3.37 13.99 16.95
CA LYS A 54 -3.27 12.81 17.82
C LYS A 54 -3.77 13.06 19.25
N ASN A 55 -3.49 14.24 19.79
CA ASN A 55 -3.91 14.61 21.15
C ASN A 55 -5.42 14.85 21.25
N LEU A 56 -6.02 15.44 20.21
CA LEU A 56 -7.47 15.62 20.14
C LEU A 56 -8.18 14.27 20.11
N LEU A 57 -7.69 13.33 19.30
CA LEU A 57 -8.25 11.98 19.26
C LEU A 57 -8.12 11.27 20.62
N LEU A 58 -6.97 11.40 21.27
CA LEU A 58 -6.77 10.86 22.62
C LEU A 58 -7.79 11.42 23.61
N ASN A 59 -8.03 12.74 23.59
CA ASN A 59 -9.02 13.37 24.48
C ASN A 59 -10.42 12.80 24.26
N VAL A 60 -10.83 12.57 23.01
CA VAL A 60 -12.13 11.93 22.71
C VAL A 60 -12.16 10.50 23.25
N ILE A 61 -11.11 9.70 23.03
CA ILE A 61 -11.04 8.32 23.53
C ILE A 61 -11.12 8.28 25.06
N ILE A 62 -10.34 9.11 25.76
CA ILE A 62 -10.32 9.14 27.24
C ILE A 62 -11.65 9.67 27.80
N SER A 63 -12.36 10.52 27.07
CA SER A 63 -13.70 10.99 27.46
C SER A 63 -14.72 9.84 27.52
N HIS A 64 -14.48 8.74 26.81
CA HIS A 64 -15.29 7.52 26.87
C HIS A 64 -14.92 6.57 28.04
N LEU A 65 -13.92 6.89 28.86
CA LEU A 65 -13.66 6.13 30.08
C LEU A 65 -14.86 6.24 31.04
N SER A 66 -15.17 5.13 31.73
CA SER A 66 -16.11 5.15 32.84
C SER A 66 -15.58 6.01 33.99
N ASP A 67 -16.47 6.47 34.86
CA ASP A 67 -16.06 7.23 36.05
C ASP A 67 -15.18 6.40 36.98
N GLU A 68 -15.44 5.08 37.06
CA GLU A 68 -14.58 4.13 37.77
C GLU A 68 -13.16 4.10 37.19
N SER A 69 -13.00 3.93 35.87
CA SER A 69 -11.70 3.93 35.21
C SER A 69 -10.98 5.27 35.37
N LYS A 70 -11.70 6.39 35.27
CA LYS A 70 -11.14 7.74 35.51
C LYS A 70 -10.62 7.87 36.94
N ASN A 71 -11.38 7.38 37.92
CA ASN A 71 -10.98 7.41 39.33
C ASN A 71 -9.78 6.49 39.59
N ASN A 72 -9.77 5.28 39.02
CA ASN A 72 -8.64 4.36 39.12
C ASN A 72 -7.35 4.98 38.57
N LEU A 73 -7.40 5.66 37.43
CA LEU A 73 -6.25 6.38 36.86
C LEU A 73 -5.76 7.52 37.77
N LYS A 74 -6.69 8.27 38.39
CA LYS A 74 -6.36 9.33 39.34
C LYS A 74 -5.72 8.79 40.63
N ILE A 75 -6.22 7.67 41.17
CA ILE A 75 -5.65 6.99 42.35
C ILE A 75 -4.22 6.54 42.05
N GLN A 76 -3.99 6.04 40.83
CA GLN A 76 -2.67 5.72 40.34
C GLN A 76 -1.82 6.98 40.05
N GLY A 77 -2.28 8.19 40.34
CA GLY A 77 -1.53 9.45 40.15
C GLY A 77 -1.29 9.81 38.68
N VAL A 78 -2.19 9.41 37.77
CA VAL A 78 -2.17 9.83 36.36
C VAL A 78 -3.07 11.06 36.20
N ASN A 79 -2.50 12.16 35.73
CA ASN A 79 -3.28 13.37 35.46
C ASN A 79 -4.01 13.21 34.13
N LEU A 80 -5.32 13.31 34.17
CA LEU A 80 -6.17 13.29 33.00
C LEU A 80 -6.49 14.72 32.51
N PRO A 81 -6.71 14.92 31.20
CA PRO A 81 -7.08 16.24 30.66
C PRO A 81 -8.37 16.79 31.30
N ILE A 82 -8.46 18.10 31.49
CA ILE A 82 -9.62 18.78 32.11
C ILE A 82 -10.89 18.67 31.23
N VAL A 83 -10.71 18.46 29.92
CA VAL A 83 -11.78 18.35 28.91
C VAL A 83 -12.74 17.16 29.14
N LEU A 84 -12.44 16.26 30.07
CA LEU A 84 -13.23 15.05 30.37
C LEU A 84 -14.60 15.29 31.04
N SER A 85 -14.95 16.55 31.33
CA SER A 85 -16.20 16.93 32.00
C SER A 85 -17.39 17.10 31.04
N GLN A 86 -17.16 17.13 29.72
CA GLN A 86 -18.23 17.33 28.74
C GLN A 86 -18.79 15.99 28.23
N LYS A 87 -20.12 15.85 28.25
CA LYS A 87 -20.82 14.68 27.69
C LYS A 87 -20.70 14.73 26.17
N LEU A 88 -20.09 13.69 25.59
CA LEU A 88 -19.97 13.55 24.14
C LEU A 88 -21.34 13.34 23.49
N LEU A 89 -21.53 13.94 22.31
CA LEU A 89 -22.76 13.82 21.53
C LEU A 89 -22.98 12.41 20.98
N PHE A 90 -21.89 11.70 20.67
CA PHE A 90 -21.92 10.39 20.03
C PHE A 90 -21.10 9.38 20.81
N ASN A 91 -21.47 8.09 20.68
CA ASN A 91 -20.61 6.99 21.07
C ASN A 91 -19.62 6.68 19.94
N TYR A 92 -18.58 7.52 19.81
CA TYR A 92 -17.59 7.41 18.73
C TYR A 92 -16.90 6.04 18.67
N ILE A 93 -16.65 5.44 19.83
CA ILE A 93 -16.03 4.10 19.94
C ILE A 93 -16.87 3.04 19.22
N SER A 94 -18.20 3.12 19.29
CA SER A 94 -19.10 2.15 18.65
C SER A 94 -19.06 2.18 17.12
N PHE A 95 -18.67 3.32 16.53
CA PHE A 95 -18.55 3.51 15.08
C PHE A 95 -17.21 2.98 14.54
N CYS A 96 -16.21 2.82 15.41
CA CYS A 96 -14.88 2.35 15.03
C CYS A 96 -14.94 0.92 14.48
N ARG A 97 -14.44 0.75 13.25
CA ARG A 97 -14.30 -0.57 12.58
C ARG A 97 -12.85 -0.99 12.40
N HIS A 98 -11.91 -0.07 12.55
CA HIS A 98 -10.47 -0.32 12.50
C HIS A 98 -9.90 -0.19 13.90
N LEU A 99 -9.48 -1.27 14.56
CA LEU A 99 -8.80 -1.20 15.85
C LEU A 99 -7.29 -1.13 15.64
N ASN A 100 -6.73 0.08 15.70
CA ASN A 100 -5.30 0.29 15.49
C ASN A 100 -4.53 0.42 16.81
N LEU A 101 -4.10 -0.71 17.37
CA LEU A 101 -3.38 -0.73 18.66
C LEU A 101 -1.96 -0.16 18.54
N TYR A 102 -1.38 -0.15 17.33
CA TYR A 102 -0.09 0.51 17.07
C TYR A 102 -0.19 2.02 17.30
N VAL A 103 -1.17 2.68 16.67
CA VAL A 103 -1.40 4.12 16.83
C VAL A 103 -1.80 4.48 18.26
N ILE A 104 -2.70 3.70 18.87
CA ILE A 104 -3.07 3.90 20.28
C ILE A 104 -1.85 3.81 21.19
N ASN A 105 -0.99 2.80 21.01
CA ASN A 105 0.25 2.68 21.78
C ASN A 105 1.19 3.87 21.59
N SER A 106 1.37 4.33 20.35
CA SER A 106 2.20 5.50 20.05
C SER A 106 1.66 6.76 20.75
N ILE A 107 0.35 7.01 20.65
CA ILE A 107 -0.31 8.17 21.27
C ILE A 107 -0.17 8.14 22.80
N ILE A 108 -0.41 6.98 23.43
CA ILE A 108 -0.28 6.82 24.88
C ILE A 108 1.16 7.03 25.32
N ASN A 109 2.12 6.36 24.66
CA ASN A 109 3.53 6.46 25.01
C ASN A 109 4.03 7.92 24.92
N ASN A 110 3.58 8.67 23.91
CA ASN A 110 3.98 10.07 23.73
C ASN A 110 3.35 11.01 24.78
N ASN A 111 2.04 10.89 25.02
CA ASN A 111 1.31 11.79 25.93
C ASN A 111 1.54 11.48 27.41
N TYR A 112 1.80 10.21 27.74
CA TYR A 112 2.01 9.74 29.10
C TYR A 112 3.45 9.27 29.34
N SER A 113 4.40 9.76 28.56
CA SER A 113 5.84 9.43 28.66
C SER A 113 6.41 9.67 30.06
N LYS A 114 5.91 10.69 30.79
CA LYS A 114 6.27 10.99 32.19
C LYS A 114 5.78 9.94 33.20
N TYR A 115 4.87 9.06 32.81
CA TYR A 115 4.28 8.01 33.65
C TYR A 115 4.76 6.61 33.26
N LYS A 116 6.05 6.44 32.95
CA LYS A 116 6.62 5.18 32.41
C LYS A 116 6.15 3.92 33.14
N SER A 117 6.16 3.92 34.48
CA SER A 117 5.74 2.78 35.31
C SER A 117 4.24 2.45 35.24
N LYS A 118 3.41 3.38 34.75
CA LYS A 118 1.93 3.27 34.71
C LYS A 118 1.38 3.13 33.30
N ILE A 119 2.23 3.19 32.26
CA ILE A 119 1.81 3.09 30.86
C ILE A 119 1.01 1.81 30.59
N SER A 120 1.40 0.69 31.19
CA SER A 120 0.70 -0.58 31.01
C SER A 120 -0.72 -0.55 31.56
N PHE A 121 -0.91 0.09 32.71
CA PHE A 121 -2.22 0.31 33.30
C PHE A 121 -3.09 1.23 32.44
N ILE A 122 -2.53 2.34 31.92
CA ILE A 122 -3.24 3.27 31.02
C ILE A 122 -3.68 2.54 29.74
N LYS A 123 -2.80 1.72 29.15
CA LYS A 123 -3.12 0.89 27.97
C LYS A 123 -4.27 -0.07 28.26
N LYS A 124 -4.26 -0.74 29.41
CA LYS A 124 -5.33 -1.65 29.82
C LYS A 124 -6.69 -0.93 29.87
N GLU A 125 -6.76 0.21 30.55
CA GLU A 125 -8.02 0.99 30.65
C GLU A 125 -8.51 1.44 29.27
N ILE A 126 -7.60 1.91 28.40
CA ILE A 126 -7.97 2.35 27.05
C ILE A 126 -8.40 1.16 26.17
N PHE A 127 -7.74 0.01 26.24
CA PHE A 127 -8.13 -1.17 25.47
C PHE A 127 -9.49 -1.71 25.89
N ASN A 128 -9.82 -1.65 27.18
CA ASN A 128 -11.14 -2.01 27.69
C ASN A 128 -12.27 -1.13 27.14
N ILE A 129 -11.99 0.14 26.82
CA ILE A 129 -12.97 1.00 26.14
C ILE A 129 -13.34 0.41 24.78
N PHE A 130 -12.35 -0.07 24.01
CA PHE A 130 -12.60 -0.61 22.68
C PHE A 130 -13.17 -2.02 22.70
N ILE A 131 -12.74 -2.88 23.63
CA ILE A 131 -13.20 -4.27 23.73
C ILE A 131 -14.30 -4.36 24.79
N ASN A 132 -15.54 -4.01 24.42
CA ASN A 132 -16.64 -3.79 25.36
C ASN A 132 -17.97 -4.50 25.00
N LYS A 133 -17.92 -5.61 24.25
CA LYS A 133 -19.06 -6.38 23.66
C LYS A 133 -19.88 -5.65 22.59
N ASN A 134 -19.95 -4.32 22.63
CA ASN A 134 -20.83 -3.52 21.75
C ASN A 134 -20.13 -3.06 20.46
N THR A 135 -18.80 -3.13 20.42
CA THR A 135 -18.01 -2.84 19.22
C THR A 135 -17.90 -4.07 18.32
N LYS A 136 -17.69 -3.81 17.03
CA LYS A 136 -17.41 -4.85 16.03
C LYS A 136 -16.32 -4.31 15.12
N PHE A 137 -15.17 -4.96 15.14
CA PHE A 137 -14.04 -4.58 14.32
C PHE A 137 -13.96 -5.47 13.08
N THR A 138 -13.49 -4.88 12.00
CA THR A 138 -13.20 -5.56 10.72
C THR A 138 -11.71 -5.53 10.41
N HIS A 139 -10.97 -4.57 10.97
CA HIS A 139 -9.53 -4.45 10.80
C HIS A 139 -8.85 -4.36 12.17
N LEU A 140 -7.75 -5.11 12.34
CA LEU A 140 -6.94 -5.12 13.57
C LEU A 140 -5.48 -4.85 13.21
N TYR A 141 -4.86 -3.91 13.91
CA TYR A 141 -3.44 -3.58 13.74
C TYR A 141 -2.70 -3.77 15.07
N LEU A 142 -1.72 -4.66 15.10
CA LEU A 142 -0.96 -4.99 16.31
C LEU A 142 0.49 -4.45 16.19
N PRO A 143 0.99 -3.77 17.23
CA PRO A 143 2.36 -3.27 17.23
C PRO A 143 3.39 -4.39 17.44
N GLN A 144 4.65 -4.05 17.22
CA GLN A 144 5.80 -4.85 17.59
C GLN A 144 5.78 -5.18 19.10
N ARG A 145 6.21 -6.40 19.45
CA ARG A 145 6.30 -6.90 20.84
C ARG A 145 4.99 -6.80 21.63
N PHE A 146 3.86 -6.94 20.94
CA PHE A 146 2.56 -6.85 21.60
C PHE A 146 2.30 -8.06 22.50
N ASP A 147 1.98 -7.78 23.77
CA ASP A 147 1.87 -8.76 24.85
C ASP A 147 0.54 -8.69 25.64
N TYR A 148 -0.32 -7.72 25.33
CA TYR A 148 -1.63 -7.60 25.97
C TYR A 148 -2.57 -8.68 25.45
N GLN A 149 -3.04 -9.54 26.36
CA GLN A 149 -3.97 -10.63 26.08
C GLN A 149 -5.40 -10.11 25.86
N ILE A 150 -5.61 -9.32 24.82
CA ILE A 150 -6.90 -8.69 24.48
C ILE A 150 -8.02 -9.70 24.25
N HIS A 151 -7.67 -10.94 23.90
CA HIS A 151 -8.61 -12.05 23.74
C HIS A 151 -9.27 -12.46 25.07
N LEU A 152 -8.66 -12.14 26.22
CA LEU A 152 -9.21 -12.41 27.55
C LEU A 152 -10.14 -11.30 28.06
N ILE A 153 -10.19 -10.15 27.39
CA ILE A 153 -11.07 -9.06 27.81
C ILE A 153 -12.53 -9.48 27.58
N PRO A 154 -13.44 -9.29 28.57
CA PRO A 154 -14.84 -9.64 28.41
C PRO A 154 -15.46 -8.99 27.17
N GLY A 155 -15.90 -9.82 26.23
CA GLY A 155 -16.47 -9.36 24.97
C GLY A 155 -15.55 -9.41 23.76
N ALA A 156 -14.28 -9.79 23.93
CA ALA A 156 -13.30 -9.88 22.85
C ALA A 156 -13.79 -10.74 21.67
N LYS A 157 -14.42 -11.90 21.96
CA LYS A 157 -14.98 -12.77 20.91
C LYS A 157 -16.02 -12.05 20.05
N GLN A 158 -16.94 -11.30 20.65
CA GLN A 158 -17.93 -10.51 19.91
C GLN A 158 -17.28 -9.39 19.09
N CYS A 159 -16.25 -8.74 19.65
CA CYS A 159 -15.58 -7.60 19.03
C CYS A 159 -14.69 -8.02 17.85
N LEU A 160 -14.00 -9.17 17.94
CA LEU A 160 -12.90 -9.58 17.05
C LEU A 160 -13.24 -10.75 16.11
N SER A 161 -14.35 -11.47 16.31
CA SER A 161 -14.71 -12.61 15.44
C SER A 161 -14.94 -12.26 13.96
N LYS A 162 -15.22 -10.99 13.68
CA LYS A 162 -15.47 -10.46 12.33
C LYS A 162 -14.25 -9.73 11.73
N ILE A 163 -13.05 -9.90 12.29
CA ILE A 163 -11.83 -9.38 11.68
C ILE A 163 -11.64 -10.02 10.31
N VAL A 164 -11.61 -9.18 9.28
CA VAL A 164 -11.35 -9.52 7.88
C VAL A 164 -9.93 -9.14 7.49
N SER A 165 -9.33 -8.15 8.15
CA SER A 165 -7.96 -7.70 7.89
C SER A 165 -7.15 -7.65 9.18
N LEU A 166 -6.01 -8.33 9.19
CA LEU A 166 -5.03 -8.30 10.27
C LEU A 166 -3.70 -7.78 9.72
N SER A 167 -3.15 -6.77 10.38
CA SER A 167 -1.80 -6.27 10.13
C SER A 167 -1.02 -6.31 11.43
N CYS A 168 0.13 -6.99 11.45
CA CYS A 168 0.88 -7.16 12.69
C CYS A 168 2.36 -7.46 12.45
N TYR A 169 3.17 -7.14 13.45
CA TYR A 169 4.54 -7.65 13.52
C TYR A 169 4.54 -9.14 13.86
N THR A 170 5.54 -9.86 13.42
CA THR A 170 5.73 -11.29 13.73
C THR A 170 6.22 -11.52 15.16
N ARG A 171 6.89 -10.55 15.78
CA ARG A 171 7.31 -10.61 17.18
C ARG A 171 6.17 -10.22 18.12
N ILE A 172 5.26 -11.16 18.35
CA ILE A 172 4.11 -11.02 19.26
C ILE A 172 4.17 -12.11 20.32
N ASN A 173 3.58 -11.88 21.49
CA ASN A 173 3.49 -12.89 22.54
C ASN A 173 2.65 -14.12 22.12
N ASP A 174 3.14 -15.33 22.42
CA ASP A 174 2.47 -16.60 22.08
C ASP A 174 1.01 -16.67 22.54
N LYS A 175 0.73 -16.23 23.77
CA LYS A 175 -0.62 -16.29 24.33
C LYS A 175 -1.58 -15.42 23.53
N VAL A 176 -1.11 -14.27 23.07
CA VAL A 176 -1.91 -13.38 22.21
C VAL A 176 -2.21 -14.05 20.88
N LEU A 177 -1.21 -14.66 20.24
CA LEU A 177 -1.39 -15.35 18.97
C LEU A 177 -2.37 -16.53 19.07
N ILE A 178 -2.27 -17.33 20.13
CA ILE A 178 -3.18 -18.45 20.39
C ILE A 178 -4.63 -17.95 20.53
N GLY A 179 -4.87 -16.98 21.41
CA GLY A 179 -6.22 -16.47 21.62
C GLY A 179 -6.81 -15.74 20.39
N LEU A 180 -5.96 -15.08 19.59
CA LEU A 180 -6.40 -14.50 18.32
C LEU A 180 -6.71 -15.56 17.27
N ALA A 181 -5.96 -16.65 17.19
CA ALA A 181 -6.25 -17.75 16.26
C ALA A 181 -7.59 -18.42 16.56
N GLU A 182 -7.96 -18.53 17.84
CA GLU A 182 -9.26 -19.07 18.23
C GLU A 182 -10.44 -18.16 17.83
N ILE A 183 -10.26 -16.83 17.89
CA ILE A 183 -11.33 -15.85 17.68
C ILE A 183 -11.42 -15.38 16.23
N CYS A 184 -10.28 -15.03 15.61
CA CYS A 184 -10.19 -14.31 14.34
C CYS A 184 -10.11 -15.26 13.13
N GLN A 185 -11.11 -16.13 12.95
CA GLN A 185 -11.11 -17.13 11.87
C GLN A 185 -11.54 -16.58 10.49
N SER A 186 -11.99 -15.32 10.44
CA SER A 186 -12.57 -14.69 9.24
C SER A 186 -11.56 -13.84 8.44
N ILE A 187 -10.27 -13.93 8.76
CA ILE A 187 -9.22 -13.13 8.12
C ILE A 187 -9.16 -13.50 6.63
N LYS A 188 -9.20 -12.46 5.79
CA LYS A 188 -9.01 -12.52 4.33
C LYS A 188 -7.77 -11.75 3.87
N LYS A 189 -7.39 -10.72 4.62
CA LYS A 189 -6.21 -9.89 4.34
C LYS A 189 -5.23 -9.98 5.51
N LEU A 190 -4.02 -10.44 5.25
CA LEU A 190 -2.98 -10.60 6.26
C LEU A 190 -1.73 -9.83 5.85
N GLU A 191 -1.31 -8.89 6.68
CA GLU A 191 -0.05 -8.16 6.51
C GLU A 191 0.85 -8.45 7.70
N LEU A 192 2.04 -8.99 7.43
CA LEU A 192 3.03 -9.35 8.42
C LEU A 192 4.29 -8.51 8.23
N PHE A 193 4.67 -7.79 9.29
CA PHE A 193 5.98 -7.17 9.40
C PHE A 193 6.95 -8.17 10.03
N ILE A 194 7.82 -8.76 9.21
CA ILE A 194 8.77 -9.81 9.59
C ILE A 194 10.07 -9.17 10.03
N GLU A 195 10.48 -9.38 11.27
CA GLU A 195 11.74 -8.87 11.80
C GLU A 195 12.92 -9.75 11.38
N GLU A 196 14.13 -9.23 11.47
CA GLU A 196 15.34 -10.02 11.18
C GLU A 196 15.50 -11.22 12.12
N LYS A 197 15.12 -11.06 13.40
CA LYS A 197 15.29 -12.05 14.45
C LYS A 197 14.12 -12.07 15.42
N GLU A 198 14.05 -13.14 16.21
CA GLU A 198 13.08 -13.29 17.30
C GLU A 198 11.62 -13.25 16.82
N ASN A 199 11.39 -13.68 15.58
CA ASN A 199 10.07 -13.88 15.02
C ASN A 199 9.33 -14.97 15.78
N ASN A 200 8.04 -14.78 16.04
CA ASN A 200 7.24 -15.80 16.69
C ASN A 200 6.63 -16.78 15.67
N TYR A 201 7.11 -18.02 15.69
CA TYR A 201 6.63 -19.12 14.85
C TYR A 201 5.14 -19.45 15.06
N GLY A 202 4.58 -19.12 16.23
CA GLY A 202 3.16 -19.20 16.54
C GLY A 202 2.27 -18.37 15.62
N ILE A 203 2.81 -17.44 14.81
CA ILE A 203 2.06 -16.69 13.80
C ILE A 203 1.37 -17.64 12.79
N THR A 204 1.97 -18.80 12.53
CA THR A 204 1.40 -19.82 11.64
C THR A 204 0.06 -20.35 12.13
N LYS A 205 -0.20 -20.34 13.44
CA LYS A 205 -1.51 -20.72 13.99
C LYS A 205 -2.63 -19.79 13.53
N LEU A 206 -2.34 -18.50 13.34
CA LEU A 206 -3.33 -17.54 12.81
C LEU A 206 -3.64 -17.84 11.34
N ILE A 207 -2.61 -18.15 10.56
CA ILE A 207 -2.74 -18.50 9.14
C ILE A 207 -3.54 -19.79 9.00
N ASP A 208 -3.17 -20.82 9.77
CA ASP A 208 -3.83 -22.12 9.77
C ASP A 208 -5.29 -22.05 10.24
N ALA A 209 -5.61 -21.19 11.21
CA ALA A 209 -6.98 -21.01 11.72
C ALA A 209 -7.87 -20.13 10.83
N SER A 210 -7.28 -19.34 9.93
CA SER A 210 -8.03 -18.51 8.99
C SER A 210 -8.76 -19.39 7.98
N LYS A 211 -10.01 -19.10 7.65
CA LYS A 211 -10.81 -19.93 6.72
C LYS A 211 -10.50 -19.70 5.25
N THR A 212 -10.23 -18.46 4.86
CA THR A 212 -10.02 -18.06 3.45
C THR A 212 -9.07 -16.86 3.36
N LEU A 213 -7.77 -17.08 3.16
CA LEU A 213 -6.84 -15.98 2.89
C LEU A 213 -6.84 -15.61 1.41
N ILE A 214 -6.91 -14.31 1.10
CA ILE A 214 -7.02 -13.77 -0.26
C ILE A 214 -5.85 -12.84 -0.58
N ASP A 215 -5.50 -11.94 0.35
CA ASP A 215 -4.44 -10.93 0.23
C ASP A 215 -3.42 -11.16 1.35
N VAL A 216 -2.18 -11.49 0.98
CA VAL A 216 -1.09 -11.69 1.94
C VAL A 216 0.08 -10.78 1.60
N ARG A 217 0.58 -10.05 2.59
CA ARG A 217 1.72 -9.15 2.45
C ARG A 217 2.76 -9.49 3.50
N LEU A 218 3.92 -9.91 3.04
CA LEU A 218 5.08 -10.24 3.86
C LEU A 218 6.11 -9.14 3.67
N ILE A 219 6.22 -8.28 4.68
CA ILE A 219 7.08 -7.09 4.66
C ILE A 219 8.19 -7.32 5.68
N THR A 220 9.39 -7.58 5.22
CA THR A 220 10.58 -7.63 6.07
C THR A 220 10.95 -6.23 6.54
N ASP A 221 10.92 -6.05 7.85
CA ASP A 221 11.41 -4.88 8.54
C ASP A 221 12.90 -5.08 8.81
N TYR A 222 13.73 -4.45 7.98
CA TYR A 222 15.19 -4.48 8.11
C TYR A 222 15.71 -3.64 9.28
N GLY A 223 14.82 -3.08 10.11
CA GLY A 223 15.20 -2.23 11.22
C GLY A 223 15.98 -1.02 10.72
N PHE A 224 15.28 0.09 10.46
CA PHE A 224 15.95 1.38 10.68
C PHE A 224 16.18 1.50 12.19
N CYS A 225 17.22 0.83 12.69
CA CYS A 225 17.86 1.20 13.91
C CYS A 225 18.18 2.70 13.75
N ASN A 226 17.68 3.54 14.65
CA ASN A 226 17.98 4.97 14.70
C ASN A 226 19.48 5.27 14.98
N ASP A 227 20.36 4.29 14.82
CA ASP A 227 21.79 4.47 14.88
C ASP A 227 22.27 4.88 13.49
N PHE A 228 22.57 6.18 13.37
CA PHE A 228 23.14 6.88 12.23
C PHE A 228 24.53 6.37 11.82
N ILE A 229 24.68 5.07 11.54
CA ILE A 229 25.90 4.53 10.95
C ILE A 229 25.52 3.67 9.75
N ILE A 230 25.51 4.34 8.58
CA ILE A 230 25.62 3.70 7.28
C ILE A 230 26.98 3.01 7.26
N ASN A 231 27.01 1.72 7.55
CA ASN A 231 28.09 0.84 7.14
C ASN A 231 27.50 -0.24 6.24
N TYR A 232 27.88 -0.18 4.96
CA TYR A 232 27.57 -1.16 3.93
C TYR A 232 28.29 -2.49 4.22
N SER A 233 27.82 -3.25 5.22
CA SER A 233 28.25 -4.64 5.42
C SER A 233 27.40 -5.47 6.40
N TYR A 234 26.19 -5.03 6.77
CA TYR A 234 25.28 -5.94 7.47
C TYR A 234 24.58 -6.84 6.45
N THR A 235 25.13 -8.05 6.28
CA THR A 235 24.32 -9.18 5.81
C THR A 235 23.22 -9.40 6.83
N SER A 236 22.04 -8.83 6.60
CA SER A 236 20.84 -9.12 7.40
C SER A 236 20.68 -10.64 7.42
N ILE A 237 20.87 -11.28 8.58
CA ILE A 237 20.67 -12.72 8.72
C ILE A 237 19.16 -12.92 8.77
N ILE A 238 18.56 -13.08 7.60
CA ILE A 238 17.15 -13.45 7.48
C ILE A 238 16.98 -14.82 8.15
N ASP A 239 16.03 -14.95 9.08
CA ASP A 239 15.63 -16.25 9.64
C ASP A 239 14.97 -17.12 8.56
N VAL A 240 15.79 -17.83 7.78
CA VAL A 240 15.36 -18.67 6.67
C VAL A 240 14.36 -19.73 7.13
N ALA A 241 14.55 -20.31 8.33
CA ALA A 241 13.67 -21.33 8.87
C ALA A 241 12.27 -20.77 9.14
N PHE A 242 12.18 -19.57 9.71
CA PHE A 242 10.92 -18.88 9.91
C PHE A 242 10.19 -18.65 8.59
N HIS A 243 10.88 -18.13 7.57
CA HIS A 243 10.29 -17.93 6.24
C HIS A 243 9.79 -19.23 5.61
N ILE A 244 10.55 -20.33 5.71
CA ILE A 244 10.12 -21.64 5.19
C ILE A 244 8.83 -22.10 5.89
N ILE A 245 8.77 -22.02 7.21
CA ILE A 245 7.59 -22.44 7.99
C ILE A 245 6.37 -21.56 7.67
N LEU A 246 6.58 -20.25 7.56
CA LEU A 246 5.54 -19.30 7.19
C LEU A 246 4.99 -19.58 5.78
N GLU A 247 5.87 -19.75 4.79
CA GLU A 247 5.49 -20.05 3.42
C GLU A 247 4.74 -21.38 3.30
N ASN A 248 5.18 -22.41 4.03
CA ASN A 248 4.49 -23.71 4.05
C ASN A 248 3.07 -23.62 4.64
N SER A 249 2.86 -22.78 5.66
CA SER A 249 1.51 -22.53 6.20
C SER A 249 0.64 -21.80 5.17
N LEU A 250 1.18 -20.85 4.40
CA LEU A 250 0.47 -20.16 3.33
C LEU A 250 0.07 -21.06 2.15
N ILE A 251 0.84 -22.11 1.85
CA ILE A 251 0.49 -23.08 0.78
C ILE A 251 -0.88 -23.73 1.04
N LYS A 252 -1.30 -23.88 2.30
CA LYS A 252 -2.65 -24.41 2.64
C LYS A 252 -3.78 -23.53 2.08
N HIS A 253 -3.49 -22.25 1.84
CA HIS A 253 -4.41 -21.26 1.26
C HIS A 253 -4.20 -21.03 -0.25
N ALA A 254 -3.38 -21.85 -0.93
CA ALA A 254 -3.02 -21.64 -2.33
C ALA A 254 -4.22 -21.50 -3.28
N HIS A 255 -5.32 -22.20 -2.99
CA HIS A 255 -6.54 -22.16 -3.81
C HIS A 255 -7.35 -20.86 -3.65
N THR A 256 -7.20 -20.14 -2.54
CA THR A 256 -7.94 -18.89 -2.24
C THR A 256 -7.10 -17.63 -2.43
N LEU A 257 -5.77 -17.73 -2.34
CA LEU A 257 -4.87 -16.60 -2.49
C LEU A 257 -4.94 -15.99 -3.89
N GLN A 258 -5.20 -14.67 -3.94
CA GLN A 258 -5.29 -13.89 -5.17
C GLN A 258 -4.26 -12.76 -5.23
N TYR A 259 -3.72 -12.33 -4.08
CA TYR A 259 -2.66 -11.33 -4.02
C TYR A 259 -1.59 -11.75 -3.01
N ILE A 260 -0.34 -11.73 -3.46
CA ILE A 260 0.83 -11.83 -2.59
C ILE A 260 1.79 -10.67 -2.83
N LYS A 261 2.26 -10.07 -1.73
CA LYS A 261 3.39 -9.15 -1.70
C LYS A 261 4.49 -9.74 -0.84
N MET A 262 5.72 -9.74 -1.32
CA MET A 262 6.88 -10.17 -0.54
C MET A 262 8.01 -9.15 -0.72
N THR A 263 8.61 -8.69 0.38
CA THR A 263 9.80 -7.83 0.33
C THR A 263 11.13 -8.59 0.48
N THR A 264 11.05 -9.92 0.46
CA THR A 264 12.17 -10.88 0.43
C THR A 264 11.88 -11.96 -0.60
N PRO A 265 12.89 -12.55 -1.27
CA PRO A 265 12.65 -13.67 -2.17
C PRO A 265 12.08 -14.86 -1.39
N PRO A 266 11.16 -15.64 -1.99
CA PRO A 266 10.62 -16.83 -1.36
C PRO A 266 11.73 -17.85 -1.04
N LYS A 267 11.65 -18.46 0.15
CA LYS A 267 12.58 -19.49 0.63
C LYS A 267 12.12 -20.91 0.25
N THR A 268 10.91 -21.03 -0.26
CA THR A 268 10.30 -22.26 -0.79
C THR A 268 9.83 -22.04 -2.24
N LYS A 269 9.24 -23.07 -2.84
CA LYS A 269 8.54 -22.97 -4.13
C LYS A 269 7.09 -22.50 -3.99
N ILE A 270 6.74 -21.74 -2.94
CA ILE A 270 5.35 -21.30 -2.69
C ILE A 270 4.64 -20.79 -3.95
N LEU A 271 5.31 -19.98 -4.77
CA LEU A 271 4.73 -19.39 -5.98
C LEU A 271 4.26 -20.44 -6.99
N SER A 272 4.87 -21.63 -7.06
CA SER A 272 4.42 -22.68 -7.99
C SER A 272 3.07 -23.29 -7.60
N PHE A 273 2.60 -23.07 -6.37
CA PHE A 273 1.30 -23.56 -5.91
C PHE A 273 0.16 -22.56 -6.12
N LEU A 274 0.47 -21.27 -6.34
CA LEU A 274 -0.51 -20.18 -6.34
C LEU A 274 -1.16 -19.95 -7.72
N VAL A 275 -1.72 -20.98 -8.35
CA VAL A 275 -2.24 -20.89 -9.73
C VAL A 275 -3.39 -19.90 -9.92
N ASN A 276 -4.10 -19.55 -8.85
CA ASN A 276 -5.22 -18.58 -8.82
C ASN A 276 -4.77 -17.14 -8.51
N LEU A 277 -3.46 -16.91 -8.37
CA LEU A 277 -2.91 -15.60 -8.04
C LEU A 277 -3.16 -14.62 -9.19
N LYS A 278 -3.78 -13.48 -8.87
CA LYS A 278 -4.06 -12.38 -9.82
C LYS A 278 -3.04 -11.25 -9.72
N LYS A 279 -2.48 -11.03 -8.54
CA LYS A 279 -1.52 -9.96 -8.28
C LYS A 279 -0.29 -10.49 -7.55
N LEU A 280 0.89 -10.18 -8.07
CA LEU A 280 2.18 -10.50 -7.49
C LEU A 280 3.02 -9.23 -7.36
N GLU A 281 3.45 -8.93 -6.15
CA GLU A 281 4.44 -7.86 -5.88
C GLU A 281 5.68 -8.47 -5.21
N LEU A 282 6.83 -8.41 -5.89
CA LEU A 282 8.10 -8.92 -5.36
C LEU A 282 9.11 -7.78 -5.29
N TYR A 283 9.36 -7.29 -4.08
CA TYR A 283 10.38 -6.28 -3.84
C TYR A 283 11.52 -6.89 -3.03
N VAL A 284 12.78 -6.55 -3.27
CA VAL A 284 13.91 -7.01 -2.44
C VAL A 284 14.87 -5.87 -2.27
N ASN A 285 15.13 -5.55 -1.00
CA ASN A 285 16.04 -4.46 -0.63
C ASN A 285 17.52 -4.87 -0.72
N ASN A 286 17.83 -6.17 -0.69
CA ASN A 286 19.20 -6.70 -0.74
C ASN A 286 19.40 -7.63 -1.94
N GLN A 287 20.06 -7.14 -3.00
CA GLN A 287 20.27 -7.87 -4.27
C GLN A 287 21.22 -9.08 -4.16
N ASN A 288 21.90 -9.28 -3.02
CA ASN A 288 22.85 -10.38 -2.83
C ASN A 288 22.20 -11.75 -2.52
N ASN A 289 20.88 -11.85 -2.50
CA ASN A 289 20.20 -13.11 -2.21
C ASN A 289 19.99 -13.95 -3.48
N ASN A 290 20.73 -15.05 -3.61
CA ASN A 290 20.52 -16.09 -4.63
C ASN A 290 19.06 -16.60 -4.60
N SER A 291 18.24 -16.13 -5.53
CA SER A 291 16.82 -16.44 -5.64
C SER A 291 16.56 -17.76 -6.37
N ASN A 292 17.22 -18.85 -5.95
CA ASN A 292 17.17 -20.13 -6.66
C ASN A 292 15.76 -20.77 -6.69
N ASN A 293 14.87 -20.35 -5.80
CA ASN A 293 13.50 -20.88 -5.70
C ASN A 293 12.50 -20.24 -6.66
N LEU A 294 12.91 -19.25 -7.46
CA LEU A 294 12.06 -18.59 -8.46
C LEU A 294 12.10 -19.29 -9.84
N GLY A 295 12.68 -20.49 -9.94
CA GLY A 295 12.74 -21.25 -11.20
C GLY A 295 11.40 -21.85 -11.62
N ASN A 296 11.02 -21.66 -12.89
CA ASN A 296 9.81 -22.18 -13.56
C ASN A 296 8.50 -21.95 -12.79
N ILE A 297 8.14 -20.69 -12.61
CA ILE A 297 6.88 -20.28 -11.98
C ILE A 297 5.73 -20.32 -13.00
N PHE A 298 4.65 -21.02 -12.68
CA PHE A 298 3.44 -21.13 -13.48
C PHE A 298 2.28 -20.42 -12.77
N LEU A 299 1.95 -19.21 -13.21
CA LEU A 299 0.89 -18.37 -12.64
C LEU A 299 -0.09 -17.93 -13.74
N PRO A 300 -0.93 -18.86 -14.23
CA PRO A 300 -1.77 -18.62 -15.41
C PRO A 300 -2.83 -17.53 -15.19
N SER A 301 -3.26 -17.31 -13.95
CA SER A 301 -4.27 -16.29 -13.61
C SER A 301 -3.68 -14.90 -13.34
N LEU A 302 -2.36 -14.72 -13.48
CA LEU A 302 -1.68 -13.49 -13.09
C LEU A 302 -2.01 -12.35 -14.04
N GLN A 303 -2.52 -11.26 -13.47
CA GLN A 303 -2.94 -10.06 -14.18
C GLN A 303 -2.02 -8.88 -13.89
N ILE A 304 -1.51 -8.78 -12.65
CA ILE A 304 -0.69 -7.67 -12.20
C ILE A 304 0.63 -8.21 -11.66
N LEU A 305 1.74 -7.80 -12.28
CA LEU A 305 3.09 -8.06 -11.79
C LEU A 305 3.75 -6.73 -11.44
N LYS A 306 4.25 -6.60 -10.20
CA LYS A 306 5.22 -5.55 -9.86
C LYS A 306 6.48 -6.16 -9.24
N SER A 307 7.66 -5.70 -9.64
CA SER A 307 8.91 -6.30 -9.16
C SER A 307 10.13 -5.39 -9.28
N ASN A 308 11.12 -5.57 -8.39
CA ASN A 308 12.48 -5.01 -8.54
C ASN A 308 13.60 -6.07 -8.43
N VAL A 309 13.28 -7.37 -8.62
CA VAL A 309 14.12 -8.49 -8.11
C VAL A 309 14.38 -9.58 -9.14
N VAL A 310 13.60 -9.63 -10.21
CA VAL A 310 13.48 -10.86 -10.96
C VAL A 310 14.46 -10.87 -12.13
N LYS A 311 15.43 -11.79 -12.11
CA LYS A 311 16.33 -12.05 -13.24
C LYS A 311 15.53 -12.20 -14.52
N ILE A 312 16.05 -11.71 -15.64
CA ILE A 312 15.33 -11.68 -16.91
C ILE A 312 14.73 -13.05 -17.31
N ASN A 313 15.47 -14.15 -17.13
CA ASN A 313 14.96 -15.48 -17.49
C ASN A 313 13.70 -15.87 -16.71
N ILE A 314 13.57 -15.43 -15.45
CA ILE A 314 12.38 -15.70 -14.65
C ILE A 314 11.22 -14.83 -15.12
N LEU A 315 11.45 -13.54 -15.44
CA LEU A 315 10.42 -12.66 -16.02
C LEU A 315 9.89 -13.21 -17.35
N ARG A 316 10.79 -13.66 -18.23
CA ARG A 316 10.42 -14.28 -19.51
C ARG A 316 9.52 -15.50 -19.30
N ASN A 317 9.92 -16.41 -18.40
CA ASN A 317 9.13 -17.59 -18.10
C ASN A 317 7.77 -17.23 -17.50
N LEU A 318 7.69 -16.22 -16.63
CA LEU A 318 6.43 -15.72 -16.09
C LEU A 318 5.51 -15.21 -17.19
N PHE A 319 6.02 -14.35 -18.09
CA PHE A 319 5.21 -13.76 -19.17
C PHE A 319 4.60 -14.83 -20.07
N VAL A 320 5.41 -15.81 -20.52
CA VAL A 320 4.94 -16.96 -21.30
C VAL A 320 3.84 -17.72 -20.55
N ASN A 321 4.04 -17.99 -19.26
CA ASN A 321 3.13 -18.80 -18.47
C ASN A 321 1.82 -18.10 -18.05
N THR A 322 1.71 -16.78 -18.24
CA THR A 322 0.45 -16.05 -17.99
C THR A 322 -0.57 -16.17 -19.12
N ASN A 323 -0.18 -16.77 -20.26
CA ASN A 323 -1.04 -16.99 -21.42
C ASN A 323 -1.75 -15.70 -21.90
N GLY A 324 -1.04 -14.56 -21.85
CA GLY A 324 -1.55 -13.26 -22.26
C GLY A 324 -2.46 -12.55 -21.26
N ASN A 325 -2.61 -13.04 -20.02
CA ASN A 325 -3.51 -12.46 -19.02
C ASN A 325 -2.96 -11.20 -18.30
N LEU A 326 -1.68 -10.87 -18.49
CA LEU A 326 -1.07 -9.69 -17.85
C LEU A 326 -1.64 -8.38 -18.42
N ILE A 327 -2.19 -7.56 -17.52
CA ILE A 327 -2.76 -6.24 -17.82
C ILE A 327 -1.89 -5.11 -17.26
N LYS A 328 -1.07 -5.38 -16.23
CA LYS A 328 -0.18 -4.38 -15.62
C LYS A 328 1.15 -5.01 -15.27
N ILE A 329 2.22 -4.45 -15.83
CA ILE A 329 3.61 -4.78 -15.51
C ILE A 329 4.28 -3.54 -14.93
N GLY A 330 4.89 -3.67 -13.76
CA GLY A 330 5.75 -2.63 -13.21
C GLY A 330 7.07 -3.20 -12.74
N ILE A 331 8.13 -2.97 -13.51
CA ILE A 331 9.49 -3.35 -13.15
C ILE A 331 10.22 -2.07 -12.72
N ASP A 332 10.55 -2.00 -11.43
CA ASP A 332 11.32 -0.89 -10.85
C ASP A 332 12.80 -1.01 -11.23
N ASP A 333 13.60 0.01 -10.85
CA ASP A 333 15.00 0.23 -11.26
C ASP A 333 15.94 -0.96 -10.98
N ILE A 334 15.97 -1.92 -11.90
CA ILE A 334 16.94 -3.01 -11.94
C ILE A 334 18.01 -2.60 -12.96
N PRO A 335 19.28 -2.46 -12.56
CA PRO A 335 20.36 -2.28 -13.51
C PRO A 335 20.48 -3.54 -14.37
N HIS A 336 20.03 -3.46 -15.62
CA HIS A 336 20.24 -4.51 -16.61
C HIS A 336 21.07 -3.98 -17.77
N ASN A 337 21.85 -4.88 -18.38
CA ASN A 337 22.66 -4.54 -19.55
C ASN A 337 21.75 -4.36 -20.79
N GLU A 338 22.34 -3.94 -21.90
CA GLU A 338 21.61 -3.69 -23.17
C GLU A 338 20.89 -4.93 -23.70
N ILE A 339 21.55 -6.10 -23.61
CA ILE A 339 21.01 -7.39 -24.07
C ILE A 339 19.78 -7.76 -23.26
N ASP A 340 19.86 -7.63 -21.94
CA ASP A 340 18.77 -7.91 -21.02
C ASP A 340 17.62 -6.93 -21.25
N ASN A 341 17.88 -5.63 -21.44
CA ASN A 341 16.83 -4.65 -21.71
C ASN A 341 15.99 -5.04 -22.92
N LYS A 342 16.68 -5.31 -24.03
CA LYS A 342 16.11 -5.80 -25.28
C LYS A 342 15.28 -7.06 -25.03
N ASN A 343 15.85 -8.05 -24.35
CA ASN A 343 15.16 -9.31 -24.07
C ASN A 343 13.88 -9.14 -23.23
N ILE A 344 13.83 -8.19 -22.28
CA ILE A 344 12.62 -7.92 -21.50
C ILE A 344 11.52 -7.41 -22.40
N ILE A 345 11.83 -6.37 -23.20
CA ILE A 345 10.87 -5.69 -24.06
C ILE A 345 10.33 -6.68 -25.10
N GLN A 346 11.21 -7.49 -25.70
CA GLN A 346 10.84 -8.57 -26.60
C GLN A 346 9.86 -9.57 -25.99
N ALA A 347 10.18 -10.04 -24.79
CA ALA A 347 9.30 -11.00 -24.11
C ALA A 347 7.94 -10.40 -23.76
N ILE A 348 7.88 -9.10 -23.44
CA ILE A 348 6.60 -8.42 -23.16
C ILE A 348 5.74 -8.40 -24.42
N TYR A 349 6.24 -7.85 -25.52
CA TYR A 349 5.39 -7.67 -26.71
C TYR A 349 5.03 -8.98 -27.41
N GLN A 350 5.80 -10.05 -27.19
CA GLN A 350 5.50 -11.39 -27.70
C GLN A 350 4.44 -12.14 -26.89
N ASN A 351 4.30 -11.85 -25.58
CA ASN A 351 3.51 -12.67 -24.67
C ASN A 351 2.39 -11.91 -23.93
N CYS A 352 2.38 -10.57 -23.97
CA CYS A 352 1.45 -9.73 -23.21
C CYS A 352 0.59 -8.84 -24.13
N PRO A 353 -0.24 -9.42 -25.02
CA PRO A 353 -1.05 -8.63 -25.95
C PRO A 353 -2.10 -7.75 -25.25
N ASN A 354 -2.59 -8.15 -24.07
CA ASN A 354 -3.61 -7.44 -23.30
C ASN A 354 -3.04 -6.41 -22.31
N LEU A 355 -1.77 -6.05 -22.44
CA LEU A 355 -1.09 -5.14 -21.53
C LEU A 355 -1.70 -3.72 -21.62
N MET A 356 -2.16 -3.20 -20.49
CA MET A 356 -2.73 -1.86 -20.38
C MET A 356 -1.78 -0.86 -19.72
N TYR A 357 -0.96 -1.30 -18.77
CA TYR A 357 -0.08 -0.42 -18.01
C TYR A 357 1.32 -1.01 -17.91
N LEU A 358 2.31 -0.23 -18.35
CA LEU A 358 3.71 -0.65 -18.34
C LEU A 358 4.56 0.38 -17.61
N LYS A 359 5.26 -0.04 -16.56
CA LYS A 359 6.40 0.67 -15.97
C LYS A 359 7.66 -0.15 -16.22
N LEU A 360 8.64 0.42 -16.91
CA LEU A 360 9.87 -0.27 -17.28
C LEU A 360 11.00 0.72 -17.56
N MET A 361 12.23 0.33 -17.22
CA MET A 361 13.43 1.03 -17.69
C MET A 361 13.73 0.70 -19.16
N ILE A 362 14.00 1.71 -19.97
CA ILE A 362 14.37 1.56 -21.38
C ILE A 362 15.69 2.30 -21.66
N ARG A 363 16.57 1.65 -22.41
CA ARG A 363 17.86 2.17 -22.86
C ARG A 363 17.78 2.57 -24.34
N ASN A 364 18.67 3.44 -24.78
CA ASN A 364 18.68 3.96 -26.16
C ASN A 364 18.72 2.82 -27.20
N GLU A 365 19.51 1.79 -26.90
CA GLU A 365 19.72 0.64 -27.79
C GLU A 365 18.46 -0.21 -27.96
N SER A 366 17.44 -0.01 -27.12
CA SER A 366 16.18 -0.77 -27.13
C SER A 366 14.97 0.06 -27.62
N ILE A 367 15.19 1.24 -28.21
CA ILE A 367 14.10 2.07 -28.74
C ILE A 367 13.36 1.37 -29.89
N LEU A 368 14.05 0.61 -30.73
CA LEU A 368 13.41 -0.16 -31.81
C LEU A 368 12.53 -1.29 -31.25
N GLU A 369 12.93 -1.92 -30.15
CA GLU A 369 12.09 -2.90 -29.47
C GLU A 369 10.89 -2.26 -28.78
N LEU A 370 11.03 -1.03 -28.27
CA LEU A 370 9.89 -0.26 -27.77
C LEU A 370 8.90 0.03 -28.91
N GLU A 371 9.37 0.39 -30.09
CA GLU A 371 8.49 0.57 -31.26
C GLU A 371 7.67 -0.71 -31.52
N GLN A 372 8.32 -1.87 -31.54
CA GLN A 372 7.62 -3.15 -31.67
C GLN A 372 6.63 -3.39 -30.52
N LEU A 373 6.97 -3.00 -29.30
CA LEU A 373 6.03 -3.10 -28.17
C LEU A 373 4.79 -2.26 -28.38
N LEU A 374 4.93 -1.01 -28.82
CA LEU A 374 3.80 -0.12 -29.07
C LEU A 374 2.89 -0.65 -30.19
N ILE A 375 3.48 -1.24 -31.23
CA ILE A 375 2.73 -1.86 -32.35
C ILE A 375 1.99 -3.13 -31.91
N ASN A 376 2.55 -3.94 -31.02
CA ASN A 376 1.93 -5.22 -30.64
C ASN A 376 0.99 -5.10 -29.42
N CYS A 377 1.24 -4.17 -28.49
CA CYS A 377 0.42 -3.96 -27.29
C CYS A 377 -0.65 -2.89 -27.51
N GLN A 378 -1.63 -3.19 -28.37
CA GLN A 378 -2.66 -2.22 -28.80
C GLN A 378 -3.65 -1.76 -27.71
N TYR A 379 -3.65 -2.40 -26.55
CA TYR A 379 -4.46 -2.00 -25.38
C TYR A 379 -3.70 -1.11 -24.39
N LEU A 380 -2.46 -0.74 -24.69
CA LEU A 380 -1.63 0.05 -23.77
C LEU A 380 -2.27 1.42 -23.54
N VAL A 381 -2.58 1.73 -22.28
CA VAL A 381 -3.21 2.98 -21.82
C VAL A 381 -2.19 3.89 -21.15
N GLY A 382 -1.29 3.30 -20.37
CA GLY A 382 -0.29 4.03 -19.59
C GLY A 382 1.12 3.49 -19.72
N LEU A 383 2.06 4.39 -19.99
CA LEU A 383 3.48 4.11 -20.04
C LEU A 383 4.21 4.98 -19.00
N TYR A 384 4.84 4.31 -18.03
CA TYR A 384 5.75 4.94 -17.10
C TYR A 384 7.18 4.57 -17.50
N PHE A 385 7.84 5.58 -18.05
CA PHE A 385 9.19 5.52 -18.55
C PHE A 385 10.21 5.96 -17.49
N PHE A 386 11.24 5.15 -17.31
CA PHE A 386 12.42 5.47 -16.50
C PHE A 386 13.68 5.33 -17.36
N ALA A 387 14.51 6.39 -17.43
CA ALA A 387 15.79 6.37 -18.13
C ALA A 387 16.96 6.53 -17.17
N ILE A 388 18.08 5.88 -17.51
CA ILE A 388 19.37 6.03 -16.84
C ILE A 388 20.35 6.72 -17.80
N LYS A 389 21.15 7.67 -17.30
CA LYS A 389 22.20 8.42 -18.05
C LYS A 389 21.62 9.35 -19.15
N THR A 390 22.44 9.64 -20.18
CA THR A 390 22.09 10.38 -21.40
C THR A 390 21.16 9.51 -22.26
N PHE A 391 19.89 9.88 -22.31
CA PHE A 391 18.87 9.19 -23.08
C PHE A 391 18.43 10.05 -24.27
N ASP A 392 18.20 9.43 -25.42
CA ASP A 392 17.74 10.09 -26.64
C ASP A 392 16.22 10.33 -26.58
N TRP A 393 15.85 11.44 -25.96
CA TRP A 393 14.45 11.86 -25.83
C TRP A 393 13.80 12.20 -27.18
N ASP A 394 14.57 12.70 -28.15
CA ASP A 394 14.06 13.06 -29.47
C ASP A 394 13.60 11.81 -30.22
N GLU A 395 14.43 10.77 -30.25
CA GLU A 395 14.06 9.51 -30.92
C GLU A 395 12.93 8.79 -30.19
N LEU A 396 12.89 8.81 -28.84
CA LEU A 396 11.76 8.27 -28.10
C LEU A 396 10.45 8.97 -28.44
N PHE A 397 10.41 10.31 -28.41
CA PHE A 397 9.18 11.04 -28.71
C PHE A 397 8.73 10.82 -30.15
N LYS A 398 9.66 10.74 -31.09
CA LYS A 398 9.37 10.37 -32.48
C LYS A 398 8.72 8.98 -32.55
N VAL A 399 9.32 7.95 -31.95
CA VAL A 399 8.73 6.59 -31.91
C VAL A 399 7.36 6.60 -31.23
N LEU A 400 7.18 7.33 -30.14
CA LEU A 400 5.88 7.45 -29.48
C LEU A 400 4.84 8.07 -30.42
N THR A 401 5.16 9.15 -31.13
CA THR A 401 4.21 9.82 -32.03
C THR A 401 3.78 8.93 -33.19
N ILE A 402 4.71 8.15 -33.76
CA ILE A 402 4.47 7.32 -34.94
C ILE A 402 3.76 6.01 -34.57
N SER A 403 4.23 5.33 -33.51
CA SER A 403 3.95 3.91 -33.31
C SER A 403 3.07 3.60 -32.11
N SER A 404 2.77 4.59 -31.25
CA SER A 404 1.88 4.39 -30.09
C SER A 404 0.45 4.01 -30.52
N PRO A 405 -0.24 3.12 -29.80
CA PRO A 405 -1.64 2.82 -30.04
C PRO A 405 -2.54 4.02 -29.68
N THR A 406 -3.74 4.07 -30.23
CA THR A 406 -4.70 5.17 -29.97
C THR A 406 -5.19 5.23 -28.52
N SER A 407 -5.08 4.11 -27.79
CA SER A 407 -5.39 4.00 -26.38
C SER A 407 -4.34 4.62 -25.45
N LEU A 408 -3.10 4.80 -25.91
CA LEU A 408 -2.02 5.28 -25.05
C LEU A 408 -2.17 6.78 -24.81
N ILE A 409 -2.60 7.13 -23.59
CA ILE A 409 -2.92 8.51 -23.22
C ILE A 409 -2.28 8.94 -21.90
N LYS A 410 -1.74 8.00 -21.10
CA LYS A 410 -1.08 8.33 -19.83
C LYS A 410 0.43 8.17 -19.97
N PHE A 411 1.16 9.25 -19.80
CA PHE A 411 2.62 9.24 -19.80
C PHE A 411 3.15 9.71 -18.46
N LYS A 412 4.07 8.91 -17.90
CA LYS A 412 4.89 9.32 -16.78
C LYS A 412 6.35 9.21 -17.18
N PHE A 413 7.11 10.29 -17.04
CA PHE A 413 8.53 10.30 -17.33
C PHE A 413 9.31 10.59 -16.05
N ASN A 414 10.19 9.68 -15.68
CA ASN A 414 11.09 9.86 -14.56
C ASN A 414 12.49 10.24 -15.05
N ASN A 415 12.95 11.35 -14.50
CA ASN A 415 14.22 11.98 -14.86
C ASN A 415 15.21 12.04 -13.68
N ILE A 416 15.13 11.12 -12.72
CA ILE A 416 15.84 11.21 -11.43
C ILE A 416 17.38 11.27 -11.58
N LEU A 417 17.97 10.85 -12.70
CA LEU A 417 19.44 10.75 -12.85
C LEU A 417 20.04 11.29 -14.16
N SER A 418 19.26 11.87 -15.08
CA SER A 418 19.85 12.35 -16.33
C SER A 418 20.45 13.75 -16.15
N TYR A 419 21.73 13.88 -16.50
CA TYR A 419 22.35 15.18 -16.80
C TYR A 419 21.81 15.77 -18.13
N GLY A 420 21.03 14.98 -18.88
CA GLY A 420 20.37 15.37 -20.13
C GLY A 420 18.88 15.59 -19.90
N THR A 421 18.52 16.75 -19.35
CA THR A 421 17.13 17.18 -19.19
C THR A 421 16.38 17.07 -20.52
N ILE A 422 15.13 16.61 -20.47
CA ILE A 422 14.20 16.71 -21.60
C ILE A 422 14.18 18.17 -22.06
N LYS A 423 14.57 18.42 -23.31
CA LYS A 423 14.58 19.77 -23.89
C LYS A 423 13.15 20.22 -24.18
N LEU A 424 12.89 21.51 -24.03
CA LEU A 424 11.57 22.09 -24.32
C LEU A 424 11.22 21.96 -25.80
N GLU A 425 12.20 22.10 -26.70
CA GLU A 425 11.96 21.93 -28.15
C GLU A 425 11.51 20.51 -28.49
N SER A 426 12.10 19.50 -27.84
CA SER A 426 11.73 18.08 -28.00
C SER A 426 10.28 17.83 -27.55
N LEU A 427 9.87 18.40 -26.41
CA LEU A 427 8.50 18.30 -25.92
C LEU A 427 7.51 19.03 -26.81
N LYS A 428 7.89 20.22 -27.30
CA LYS A 428 7.07 20.98 -28.24
C LYS A 428 6.81 20.17 -29.51
N LEU A 429 7.87 19.61 -30.10
CA LEU A 429 7.78 18.74 -31.27
C LEU A 429 6.89 17.52 -30.99
N PHE A 430 7.06 16.90 -29.82
CA PHE A 430 6.22 15.77 -29.40
C PHE A 430 4.73 16.15 -29.37
N PHE A 431 4.38 17.25 -28.72
CA PHE A 431 2.99 17.69 -28.61
C PHE A 431 2.39 18.14 -29.94
N ASP A 432 3.17 18.84 -30.77
CA ASP A 432 2.75 19.21 -32.14
C ASP A 432 2.45 17.97 -32.98
N ASN A 433 3.30 16.95 -32.90
CA ASN A 433 3.09 15.67 -33.59
C ASN A 433 2.02 14.78 -32.94
N TRP A 434 1.49 15.16 -31.77
CA TRP A 434 0.37 14.47 -31.12
C TRP A 434 -1.00 15.04 -31.52
N LYS A 435 -1.03 16.13 -32.30
CA LYS A 435 -2.27 16.75 -32.79
C LYS A 435 -3.14 15.74 -33.56
N GLY A 436 -4.45 15.77 -33.30
CA GLY A 436 -5.42 14.84 -33.88
C GLY A 436 -5.54 13.49 -33.16
N ARG A 437 -4.76 13.25 -32.09
CA ARG A 437 -4.90 12.08 -31.21
C ARG A 437 -5.67 12.43 -29.94
N ASN A 438 -5.95 11.41 -29.13
CA ASN A 438 -6.56 11.59 -27.82
C ASN A 438 -5.65 12.44 -26.90
N PRO A 439 -6.23 13.36 -26.11
CA PRO A 439 -5.47 14.21 -25.20
C PRO A 439 -4.67 13.43 -24.17
N ILE A 440 -3.45 13.89 -23.90
CA ILE A 440 -2.51 13.25 -23.00
C ILE A 440 -2.78 13.66 -21.55
N SER A 441 -2.71 12.70 -20.65
CA SER A 441 -2.40 12.95 -19.24
C SER A 441 -0.90 12.78 -19.06
N LEU A 442 -0.23 13.77 -18.48
CA LEU A 442 1.24 13.81 -18.33
C LEU A 442 1.66 13.98 -16.86
N GLN A 443 2.70 13.25 -16.45
CA GLN A 443 3.36 13.41 -15.15
C GLN A 443 4.89 13.36 -15.30
N PHE A 444 5.59 14.27 -14.63
CA PHE A 444 7.05 14.23 -14.51
C PHE A 444 7.47 14.00 -13.06
N ASP A 445 8.36 13.03 -12.82
CA ASP A 445 8.99 12.88 -11.51
C ASP A 445 10.13 13.89 -11.38
N SER A 446 10.15 14.63 -10.26
CA SER A 446 11.30 15.44 -9.83
C SER A 446 11.85 16.40 -10.89
N TYR A 447 10.98 17.05 -11.65
CA TYR A 447 11.40 18.19 -12.48
C TYR A 447 11.46 19.42 -11.58
N ASN A 448 12.64 20.00 -11.39
CA ASN A 448 12.78 21.30 -10.74
C ASN A 448 12.03 22.31 -11.61
N GLY A 449 10.82 22.70 -11.18
CA GLY A 449 9.83 23.44 -11.96
C GLY A 449 10.41 24.65 -12.69
N CYS A 450 10.81 24.45 -13.95
CA CYS A 450 11.14 25.52 -14.87
C CYS A 450 9.81 26.16 -15.27
N SER A 451 9.69 27.48 -15.11
CA SER A 451 8.52 28.27 -15.54
C SER A 451 8.13 27.94 -16.98
N ASP A 452 9.14 27.83 -17.84
CA ASP A 452 8.98 27.66 -19.27
C ASP A 452 8.29 26.32 -19.62
N LEU A 453 8.50 25.26 -18.81
CA LEU A 453 7.79 24.00 -18.98
C LEU A 453 6.32 24.13 -18.59
N ILE A 454 6.04 24.84 -17.49
CA ILE A 454 4.66 25.05 -17.02
C ILE A 454 3.88 25.88 -18.04
N ASP A 455 4.53 26.91 -18.59
CA ASP A 455 3.96 27.77 -19.62
C ASP A 455 3.68 26.97 -20.90
N LEU A 456 4.67 26.20 -21.40
CA LEU A 456 4.50 25.30 -22.54
C LEU A 456 3.32 24.33 -22.32
N ILE A 457 3.27 23.66 -21.17
CA ILE A 457 2.16 22.75 -20.84
C ILE A 457 0.82 23.50 -20.78
N GLY A 458 0.81 24.75 -20.29
CA GLY A 458 -0.36 25.62 -20.27
C GLY A 458 -0.91 25.90 -21.66
N GLU A 459 -0.05 26.21 -22.62
CA GLU A 459 -0.42 26.41 -24.03
C GLU A 459 -1.06 25.16 -24.62
N TYR A 460 -0.41 24.00 -24.46
CA TYR A 460 -0.93 22.73 -24.99
C TYR A 460 -2.16 22.19 -24.25
N LYS A 461 -2.42 22.64 -23.02
CA LYS A 461 -3.71 22.43 -22.34
C LYS A 461 -4.84 23.22 -22.99
N LEU A 462 -4.59 24.48 -23.35
CA LEU A 462 -5.58 25.32 -24.04
C LEU A 462 -5.89 24.80 -25.44
N GLU A 463 -4.89 24.24 -26.14
CA GLU A 463 -5.07 23.55 -27.42
C GLU A 463 -5.78 22.18 -27.30
N GLY A 464 -6.06 21.71 -26.09
CA GLY A 464 -6.72 20.43 -25.84
C GLY A 464 -5.83 19.20 -26.08
N ILE A 465 -4.51 19.38 -26.23
CA ILE A 465 -3.54 18.29 -26.45
C ILE A 465 -3.17 17.63 -25.12
N ILE A 466 -3.11 18.42 -24.04
CA ILE A 466 -2.89 17.92 -22.67
C ILE A 466 -4.19 18.09 -21.87
N ASN A 467 -4.73 17.00 -21.35
CA ASN A 467 -5.91 17.02 -20.48
C ASN A 467 -5.54 17.26 -19.01
N LYS A 468 -4.56 16.49 -18.51
CA LYS A 468 -4.13 16.56 -17.11
C LYS A 468 -2.61 16.65 -17.03
N PHE A 469 -2.13 17.49 -16.12
CA PHE A 469 -0.72 17.57 -15.79
C PHE A 469 -0.55 17.66 -14.28
N ASP A 470 0.20 16.71 -13.73
CA ASP A 470 0.58 16.67 -12.32
C ASP A 470 2.10 16.73 -12.19
N HIS A 471 2.60 17.61 -11.32
CA HIS A 471 4.00 17.68 -10.93
C HIS A 471 4.16 17.09 -9.52
N LEU A 472 5.00 16.07 -9.37
CA LEU A 472 5.23 15.48 -8.04
C LEU A 472 6.35 16.24 -7.32
N HIS A 473 5.96 17.10 -6.37
CA HIS A 473 6.87 17.62 -5.34
C HIS A 473 6.91 16.66 -4.14
N GLY A 474 8.03 15.96 -3.97
CA GLY A 474 8.28 15.16 -2.77
C GLY A 474 7.39 13.92 -2.63
N SER A 475 7.62 13.19 -1.53
CA SER A 475 7.28 11.79 -1.23
C SER A 475 5.79 11.37 -1.20
N ASN A 476 4.97 11.91 -2.09
CA ASN A 476 3.62 11.42 -2.30
C ASN A 476 3.68 10.17 -3.19
N TYR A 477 3.65 9.00 -2.55
CA TYR A 477 3.54 7.68 -3.20
C TYR A 477 2.13 7.53 -3.81
N PHE A 478 1.89 8.15 -4.97
CA PHE A 478 0.76 7.74 -5.81
C PHE A 478 1.05 6.35 -6.39
N GLU A 479 0.02 5.51 -6.56
CA GLU A 479 0.18 4.34 -7.44
C GLU A 479 0.54 4.82 -8.85
N ASP A 480 1.48 4.14 -9.53
CA ASP A 480 2.16 4.58 -10.76
C ASP A 480 1.27 5.14 -11.90
N PHE A 481 -0.05 4.86 -11.89
CA PHE A 481 -1.02 5.27 -12.93
C PHE A 481 -2.37 5.79 -12.39
N GLU A 482 -2.48 6.00 -11.07
CA GLU A 482 -3.70 6.48 -10.40
C GLU A 482 -3.70 8.00 -10.30
N TRP A 483 -3.88 8.65 -11.45
CA TRP A 483 -4.00 10.10 -11.59
C TRP A 483 -4.86 10.45 -12.81
#